data_AF-A0A946NBI2-F1
#
_entry.id   AF-A0A946NBI2-F1
#
_cell.length_a   1.000
_cell.length_b   1.000
_cell.length_c   1.000
_cell.angle_alpha   90.00
_cell.angle_beta   90.00
_cell.angle_gamma   90.00
#
_symmetry.space_group_name_H-M   'P 1'
#
loop_
_entity.id
_entity.type
_entity.pdbx_description
1 polymer ?
#
loop_
_entity_poly.entity_id
_entity_poly.type
_entity_poly.pdbx_seq_one_letter_code
_entity_poly.pdbx_strand_id
1 'polypeptide(L)'
;ASENLSAWASRYQQGRTRPLPFFPRSALKFVEGNEASLKPAYEIWLGADYSKSRGEAEDPYFALAFRDNIEHALDGEFEKLAPLIFRPMVNAMTVVTG
;
A
#
# COMPACT_ATOMS: atom_id res chain seq x y z
N ALA A 1 -10.77 8.90 16.04
CA ALA A 1 -11.70 8.18 15.13
C ALA A 1 -12.22 9.07 14.00
N SER A 2 -12.82 10.24 14.31
CA SER A 2 -13.37 11.17 13.29
C SER A 2 -12.32 11.64 12.26
N GLU A 3 -11.09 11.93 12.69
CA GLU A 3 -10.02 12.41 11.81
C GLU A 3 -9.59 11.37 10.76
N ASN A 4 -9.46 10.10 11.15
CA ASN A 4 -9.12 9.01 10.22
C ASN A 4 -10.20 8.82 9.16
N LEU A 5 -11.49 8.86 9.57
CA LEU A 5 -12.61 8.67 8.65
C LEU A 5 -12.64 9.78 7.59
N SER A 6 -12.40 11.03 8.00
CA SER A 6 -12.31 12.17 7.08
C SER A 6 -11.14 12.01 6.10
N ALA A 7 -9.96 11.61 6.60
CA ALA A 7 -8.78 11.37 5.77
C ALA A 7 -9.04 10.26 4.73
N TRP A 8 -9.64 9.13 5.14
CA TRP A 8 -9.96 8.03 4.24
C TRP A 8 -11.04 8.41 3.22
N ALA A 9 -12.08 9.13 3.64
CA ALA A 9 -13.11 9.64 2.72
C ALA A 9 -12.50 10.56 1.66
N SER A 10 -11.55 11.42 2.03
CA SER A 10 -10.83 12.27 1.08
C SER A 10 -10.05 11.45 0.04
N ARG A 11 -9.36 10.38 0.46
CA ARG A 11 -8.64 9.49 -0.48
C ARG A 11 -9.58 8.70 -1.36
N TYR A 12 -10.70 8.24 -0.83
CA TYR A 12 -11.73 7.59 -1.63
C TYR A 12 -12.23 8.53 -2.74
N GLN A 13 -12.54 9.80 -2.41
CA GLN A 13 -12.95 10.78 -3.43
C GLN A 13 -11.87 11.01 -4.50
N GLN A 14 -10.59 11.11 -4.10
CA GLN A 14 -9.49 11.25 -5.06
C GLN A 14 -9.35 10.02 -5.96
N GLY A 15 -9.46 8.81 -5.40
CA GLY A 15 -9.42 7.53 -6.12
C GLY A 15 -10.54 7.34 -7.14
N ARG A 16 -11.64 8.10 -7.02
CA ARG A 16 -12.70 8.13 -8.03
C ARG A 16 -12.37 8.97 -9.27
N THR A 17 -11.35 9.82 -9.18
CA THR A 17 -10.95 10.74 -10.26
C THR A 17 -9.67 10.32 -10.96
N ARG A 18 -8.78 9.60 -10.27
CA ARG A 18 -7.55 9.03 -10.80
C ARG A 18 -7.14 7.78 -9.99
N PRO A 19 -6.34 6.87 -10.57
CA PRO A 19 -5.68 5.83 -9.79
C PRO A 19 -4.80 6.45 -8.69
N LEU A 20 -4.94 5.94 -7.46
CA LEU A 20 -4.04 6.25 -6.35
C LEU A 20 -3.05 5.09 -6.19
N PRO A 21 -1.74 5.35 -6.09
CA PRO A 21 -0.73 4.30 -5.93
C PRO A 21 -0.79 3.72 -4.51
N PHE A 22 -1.81 2.91 -4.25
CA PHE A 22 -2.03 2.21 -3.01
C PHE A 22 -2.29 0.74 -3.31
N PHE A 23 -1.33 -0.10 -2.89
CA PHE A 23 -1.30 -1.52 -3.17
C PHE A 23 -1.39 -2.25 -1.83
N PRO A 24 -2.56 -2.81 -1.45
CA PRO A 24 -2.84 -3.17 -0.06
C PRO A 24 -1.82 -4.11 0.59
N ARG A 25 -1.33 -5.13 -0.12
CA ARG A 25 -0.38 -6.09 0.46
C ARG A 25 0.98 -5.45 0.67
N SER A 26 1.49 -4.73 -0.32
CA SER A 26 2.77 -4.02 -0.25
C SER A 26 2.73 -2.90 0.79
N ALA A 27 1.62 -2.15 0.84
CA ALA A 27 1.40 -1.06 1.80
C ALA A 27 1.32 -1.57 3.23
N LEU A 28 0.63 -2.69 3.49
CA LEU A 28 0.63 -3.30 4.82
C LEU A 28 2.05 -3.69 5.24
N LYS A 29 2.80 -4.34 4.34
CA LYS A 29 4.16 -4.79 4.65
C LYS A 29 5.13 -3.64 4.89
N PHE A 30 4.96 -2.53 4.18
CA PHE A 30 5.70 -1.29 4.41
C PHE A 30 5.48 -0.73 5.82
N VAL A 31 4.21 -0.66 6.25
CA VAL A 31 3.85 -0.13 7.57
C VAL A 31 4.28 -1.07 8.70
N GLU A 32 4.14 -2.39 8.53
CA GLU A 32 4.69 -3.39 9.46
C GLU A 32 6.21 -3.31 9.59
N GLY A 33 6.91 -2.89 8.52
CA GLY A 33 8.35 -2.67 8.48
C GLY A 33 8.80 -1.32 9.06
N ASN A 34 7.95 -0.62 9.80
CA ASN A 34 8.19 0.70 10.39
C ASN A 34 8.51 1.81 9.38
N GLU A 35 8.12 1.65 8.10
CA GLU A 35 8.26 2.68 7.06
C GLU A 35 9.72 3.12 6.78
N ALA A 36 10.72 2.41 7.33
CA ALA A 36 12.14 2.77 7.24
C ALA A 36 12.79 2.35 5.91
N SER A 37 12.14 1.44 5.17
CA SER A 37 12.62 0.93 3.90
C SER A 37 11.46 0.44 3.05
N LEU A 38 11.52 0.71 1.74
CA LEU A 38 10.58 0.15 0.77
C LEU A 38 10.86 -1.33 0.44
N LYS A 39 12.00 -1.88 0.88
CA LYS A 39 12.40 -3.25 0.53
C LYS A 39 11.32 -4.30 0.87
N PRO A 40 10.71 -4.33 2.06
CA PRO A 40 9.66 -5.31 2.37
C PRO A 40 8.41 -5.16 1.51
N ALA A 41 8.11 -3.93 1.05
CA ALA A 41 7.00 -3.67 0.14
C ALA A 41 7.32 -4.19 -1.26
N TYR A 42 8.53 -3.93 -1.76
CA TYR A 42 8.98 -4.43 -3.06
C TYR A 42 9.01 -5.96 -3.14
N GLU A 43 9.37 -6.66 -2.06
CA GLU A 43 9.30 -8.12 -1.99
C GLU A 43 7.88 -8.66 -2.20
N ILE A 44 6.86 -7.94 -1.72
CA ILE A 44 5.45 -8.28 -1.95
C ILE A 44 4.99 -7.88 -3.35
N TRP A 45 5.43 -6.71 -3.81
CA TRP A 45 5.09 -6.14 -5.11
C TRP A 45 5.58 -7.01 -6.27
N LEU A 46 6.86 -7.35 -6.27
CA LEU A 46 7.47 -8.21 -7.29
C LEU A 46 7.09 -9.68 -7.11
N GLY A 47 6.79 -10.08 -5.88
CA GLY A 47 6.69 -11.49 -5.54
C GLY A 47 8.08 -12.12 -5.38
N ALA A 48 8.11 -13.44 -5.23
CA ALA A 48 9.36 -14.20 -5.13
C ALA A 48 9.50 -15.15 -6.31
N ASP A 49 10.67 -15.12 -6.96
CA ASP A 49 10.98 -15.92 -8.17
C ASP A 49 10.70 -17.43 -8.01
N TYR A 50 10.79 -17.95 -6.79
CA TYR A 50 10.61 -19.37 -6.46
C TYR A 50 9.31 -19.67 -5.70
N SER A 51 8.46 -18.68 -5.49
CA SER A 51 7.16 -18.87 -4.83
C SER A 51 6.05 -19.05 -5.85
N LYS A 52 5.05 -19.88 -5.53
CA LYS A 52 3.79 -19.95 -6.28
C LYS A 52 2.91 -18.69 -6.14
N SER A 53 3.25 -17.79 -5.21
CA SER A 53 2.48 -16.57 -4.97
C SER A 53 2.96 -15.46 -5.91
N ARG A 54 2.09 -15.09 -6.85
CA ARG A 54 2.26 -13.95 -7.76
C ARG A 54 2.48 -12.64 -6.98
N GLY A 55 3.35 -11.80 -7.52
CA GLY A 55 3.59 -10.45 -7.02
C GLY A 55 2.32 -9.61 -7.07
N GLU A 56 2.19 -8.61 -6.20
CA GLU A 56 1.05 -7.69 -6.26
C GLU A 56 1.05 -6.85 -7.56
N ALA A 57 2.21 -6.61 -8.17
CA ALA A 57 2.33 -5.95 -9.48
C ALA A 57 1.63 -6.71 -10.61
N GLU A 58 1.43 -8.02 -10.44
CA GLU A 58 0.79 -8.89 -11.43
C GLU A 58 -0.75 -8.84 -11.39
N ASP A 59 -1.34 -8.08 -10.45
CA ASP A 59 -2.77 -7.82 -10.46
C ASP A 59 -3.14 -7.05 -11.74
N PRO A 60 -4.10 -7.54 -12.54
CA PRO A 60 -4.42 -6.95 -13.84
C PRO A 60 -4.93 -5.50 -13.74
N TYR A 61 -5.55 -5.12 -12.62
CA TYR A 61 -6.03 -3.75 -12.42
C TYR A 61 -4.87 -2.81 -12.12
N PHE A 62 -3.91 -3.22 -11.30
CA PHE A 62 -2.71 -2.42 -11.03
C PHE A 62 -1.81 -2.31 -12.25
N ALA A 63 -1.56 -3.42 -12.93
CA ALA A 63 -0.79 -3.45 -14.17
C ALA A 63 -1.41 -2.53 -15.23
N LEU A 64 -2.75 -2.49 -15.35
CA LEU A 64 -3.43 -1.60 -16.29
C LEU A 64 -3.39 -0.14 -15.86
N ALA A 65 -3.70 0.16 -14.59
CA ALA A 65 -3.85 1.52 -14.09
C ALA A 65 -2.52 2.28 -13.96
N PHE A 66 -1.41 1.55 -13.73
CA PHE A 66 -0.08 2.10 -13.54
C PHE A 66 0.91 1.68 -14.62
N ARG A 67 0.45 1.17 -15.77
CA ARG A 67 1.30 0.62 -16.85
C ARG A 67 2.48 1.52 -17.23
N ASP A 68 2.28 2.84 -17.23
CA ASP A 68 3.27 3.82 -17.68
C ASP A 68 4.31 4.15 -16.58
N ASN A 69 4.10 3.69 -15.34
CA ASN A 69 4.96 3.94 -14.19
C ASN A 69 5.03 2.75 -13.22
N ILE A 70 4.86 1.52 -13.72
CA ILE A 70 4.67 0.34 -12.89
C ILE A 70 5.94 -0.01 -12.07
N GLU A 71 7.12 0.26 -12.63
CA GLU A 71 8.42 0.01 -11.99
C GLU A 71 8.65 0.91 -10.77
N HIS A 72 8.08 2.12 -10.77
CA HIS A 72 8.21 3.13 -9.71
C HIS A 72 6.90 3.32 -8.94
N ALA A 73 5.98 2.35 -8.99
CA ALA A 73 4.66 2.48 -8.39
C ALA A 73 4.71 2.64 -6.87
N LEU A 74 5.74 2.09 -6.21
CA LEU A 74 5.92 2.20 -4.75
C LEU A 74 6.68 3.47 -4.31
N ASP A 75 7.11 4.32 -5.23
CA ASP A 75 7.89 5.51 -4.91
C ASP A 75 6.93 6.72 -4.70
N GLY A 76 7.29 7.63 -3.79
CA GLY A 76 6.65 8.95 -3.70
C GLY A 76 5.27 8.98 -3.05
N GLU A 77 4.18 8.91 -3.83
CA GLU A 77 2.82 9.04 -3.28
C GLU A 77 2.41 7.79 -2.47
N PHE A 78 2.87 6.60 -2.86
CA PHE A 78 2.64 5.36 -2.14
C PHE A 78 3.10 5.45 -0.67
N GLU A 79 4.32 5.96 -0.45
CA GLU A 79 4.92 6.12 0.89
C GLU A 79 4.08 6.98 1.83
N LYS A 80 3.25 7.88 1.28
CA LYS A 80 2.34 8.75 2.04
C LYS A 80 0.98 8.09 2.24
N LEU A 81 0.49 7.36 1.23
CA LEU A 81 -0.83 6.71 1.27
C LEU A 81 -0.83 5.49 2.21
N ALA A 82 0.23 4.68 2.17
CA ALA A 82 0.34 3.46 2.95
C ALA A 82 0.17 3.70 4.47
N PRO A 83 0.98 4.54 5.14
CA PRO A 83 0.83 4.79 6.57
C PRO A 83 -0.44 5.56 6.92
N LEU A 84 -0.91 6.46 6.05
CA LEU A 84 -2.16 7.18 6.29
C LEU A 84 -3.37 6.26 6.38
N ILE A 85 -3.38 5.18 5.59
CA ILE A 85 -4.47 4.20 5.61
C ILE A 85 -4.23 3.15 6.70
N PHE A 86 -3.05 2.51 6.72
CA PHE A 86 -2.82 1.34 7.57
C PHE A 86 -2.28 1.61 8.97
N ARG A 87 -1.55 2.70 9.23
CA ARG A 87 -0.98 2.93 10.57
C ARG A 87 -2.01 2.98 11.69
N PRO A 88 -3.19 3.61 11.52
CA PRO A 88 -4.22 3.58 12.55
C PRO A 88 -4.68 2.16 12.90
N MET A 89 -4.75 1.26 11.91
CA MET A 89 -5.17 -0.14 12.11
C MET A 89 -4.06 -0.97 12.74
N VAL A 90 -2.83 -0.85 12.24
CA VAL A 90 -1.65 -1.55 12.80
C VAL A 90 -1.47 -1.21 14.27
N ASN A 91 -1.49 0.09 14.63
CA ASN A 91 -1.37 0.53 16.02
C ASN A 91 -2.49 -0.03 16.92
N ALA A 92 -3.73 -0.07 16.41
CA ALA A 92 -4.85 -0.61 17.17
C ALA A 92 -4.72 -2.12 17.41
N MET A 93 -4.18 -2.87 16.44
CA MET A 93 -3.95 -4.31 16.60
C MET A 93 -2.87 -4.60 17.64
N THR A 94 -1.79 -3.83 17.68
CA THR A 94 -0.70 -4.02 18.66
C THR A 94 -1.16 -3.78 20.11
N VAL A 95 -2.12 -2.89 20.32
CA VAL A 95 -2.69 -2.60 21.65
C VAL A 95 -3.57 -3.74 22.17
N VAL A 96 -4.16 -4.55 21.29
CA VAL A 96 -5.08 -5.65 21.67
C VAL A 96 -4.32 -6.94 22.01
N THR A 97 -3.10 -7.11 21.54
CA THR A 97 -2.24 -8.29 21.77
C THR A 97 -1.17 -8.09 22.85
N GLY A 98 -1.13 -6.93 23.50
CA GLY A 98 -0.19 -6.58 24.59
C GLY A 98 -0.79 -6.65 25.98
#